data_AF-A0A7S7ZDC1-F1
#
_entry.id   AF-A0A7S7ZDC1-F1
#
_cell.length_a   1.000
_cell.length_b   1.000
_cell.length_c   1.000
_cell.angle_alpha   90.00
_cell.angle_beta   90.00
_cell.angle_gamma   90.00
#
_symmetry.space_group_name_H-M   'P 1'
#
loop_
_entity.id
_entity.type
_entity.pdbx_description
1 polymer ?
#
loop_
_entity_poly.entity_id
_entity_poly.type
_entity_poly.pdbx_seq_one_letter_code
_entity_poly.pdbx_strand_id
1 'polypeptide(L)'
;MLLIGVNRSPYTRRVAMTLNIYRIPFEQRQLSGFGNRAEVRASNPLGRIPALVLDSGETLIDSDAIVDHLDETYGGDRPLTPRSGADRRAVLKVAAMMMGACEKCLHAAYEGNHRPPEKVHQPWIDDCMAQAAALTSRLAEQPFFEVAEP
;
A
#
# COMPACT_ATOMS: atom_id res chain seq x y z
N MET A 1 18.83 0.21 0.58
CA MET A 1 17.59 0.25 1.38
C MET A 1 17.09 -1.14 1.76
N LEU A 2 16.33 -1.28 2.85
CA LEU A 2 15.70 -2.52 3.29
C LEU A 2 14.17 -2.37 3.38
N LEU A 3 13.43 -3.11 2.57
CA LEU A 3 11.97 -3.20 2.63
C LEU A 3 11.53 -4.35 3.53
N ILE A 4 10.78 -4.04 4.58
CA ILE A 4 10.23 -5.02 5.52
C ILE A 4 8.76 -5.27 5.19
N GLY A 5 8.45 -6.50 4.80
CA GLY A 5 7.08 -6.95 4.52
C GLY A 5 7.01 -7.96 3.38
N VAL A 6 5.86 -8.64 3.27
CA VAL A 6 5.56 -9.58 2.18
C VAL A 6 4.73 -8.96 1.04
N ASN A 7 5.01 -9.31 -0.21
CA ASN A 7 4.28 -8.79 -1.39
C ASN A 7 2.86 -9.34 -1.56
N ARG A 8 2.43 -10.29 -0.71
CA ARG A 8 1.01 -10.64 -0.56
C ARG A 8 0.21 -9.46 0.01
N SER A 9 0.85 -8.59 0.79
CA SER A 9 0.26 -7.32 1.22
C SER A 9 0.27 -6.33 0.05
N PRO A 10 -0.88 -5.76 -0.37
CA PRO A 10 -0.92 -4.76 -1.43
C PRO A 10 -0.13 -3.50 -1.05
N TYR A 11 -0.12 -3.14 0.25
CA TYR A 11 0.63 -2.00 0.79
C TYR A 11 2.14 -2.18 0.62
N THR A 12 2.68 -3.38 0.90
CA THR A 12 4.09 -3.67 0.67
C THR A 12 4.41 -3.75 -0.82
N ARG A 13 3.52 -4.40 -1.59
CA ARG A 13 3.74 -4.61 -3.02
C ARG A 13 3.87 -3.30 -3.79
N ARG A 14 3.07 -2.29 -3.48
CA ARG A 14 3.19 -0.98 -4.16
C ARG A 14 4.49 -0.25 -3.85
N VAL A 15 5.04 -0.41 -2.65
CA VAL A 15 6.38 0.13 -2.30
C VAL A 15 7.45 -0.61 -3.10
N ALA A 16 7.41 -1.95 -3.12
CA ALA A 16 8.34 -2.76 -3.92
C ALA A 16 8.26 -2.41 -5.41
N MET A 17 7.06 -2.18 -5.95
CA MET A 17 6.88 -1.74 -7.33
C MET A 17 7.48 -0.36 -7.58
N THR A 18 7.28 0.59 -6.66
CA THR A 18 7.85 1.95 -6.78
C THR A 18 9.38 1.92 -6.78
N LEU A 19 9.99 1.14 -5.87
CA LEU A 19 11.44 0.91 -5.85
C LEU A 19 11.95 0.34 -7.18
N ASN A 20 11.24 -0.65 -7.74
CA ASN A 20 11.60 -1.25 -9.02
C ASN A 20 11.44 -0.28 -10.21
N ILE A 21 10.35 0.50 -10.25
CA ILE A 21 10.11 1.50 -11.30
C ILE A 21 11.25 2.52 -11.32
N TYR A 22 11.66 2.98 -10.14
CA TYR A 22 12.81 3.89 -10.00
C TYR A 22 14.18 3.21 -10.03
N ARG A 23 14.23 1.88 -10.25
CA ARG A 23 15.46 1.08 -10.32
C ARG A 23 16.36 1.25 -9.09
N ILE A 24 15.74 1.43 -7.92
CA ILE A 24 16.44 1.58 -6.64
C ILE A 24 16.80 0.18 -6.13
N PRO A 25 18.07 -0.12 -5.87
CA PRO A 25 18.45 -1.41 -5.30
C PRO A 25 17.96 -1.51 -3.85
N PHE A 26 17.29 -2.62 -3.52
CA PHE A 26 16.81 -2.89 -2.18
C PHE A 26 16.86 -4.37 -1.84
N GLU A 27 17.05 -4.67 -0.55
CA GLU A 27 16.77 -6.00 0.00
C GLU A 27 15.33 -6.04 0.50
N GLN A 28 14.64 -7.17 0.33
CA GLN A 28 13.31 -7.38 0.92
C GLN A 28 13.34 -8.45 2.00
N ARG A 29 13.07 -8.04 3.24
CA ARG A 29 12.87 -8.96 4.37
C ARG A 29 11.39 -9.35 4.45
N GLN A 30 11.11 -10.61 4.11
CA GLN A 30 9.77 -11.18 3.99
C GLN A 30 9.12 -11.47 5.37
N LEU A 31 8.79 -10.43 6.13
CA LEU A 31 8.05 -10.56 7.40
C LEU A 31 6.55 -10.39 7.19
N SER A 32 5.76 -11.30 7.77
CA SER A 32 4.30 -11.22 7.78
C SER A 32 3.81 -10.42 8.98
N GLY A 33 2.83 -9.53 8.78
CA GLY A 33 2.22 -8.73 9.86
C GLY A 33 1.59 -9.57 10.98
N PHE A 34 1.17 -10.81 10.68
CA PHE A 34 0.61 -11.73 11.67
C PHE A 34 1.58 -12.80 12.15
N GLY A 35 2.45 -13.29 11.25
CA GLY A 35 3.41 -14.35 11.57
C GLY A 35 4.62 -13.85 12.37
N ASN A 36 4.97 -12.57 12.21
CA ASN A 36 6.21 -11.96 12.75
C ASN A 36 5.90 -10.69 13.54
N ARG A 37 4.87 -10.72 14.40
CA ARG A 37 4.37 -9.52 15.09
C ARG A 37 5.41 -8.81 15.95
N ALA A 38 6.37 -9.54 16.53
CA ALA A 38 7.40 -8.93 17.36
C ALA A 38 8.42 -8.18 16.50
N GLU A 39 8.92 -8.82 15.44
CA GLU A 39 9.89 -8.23 14.53
C GLU A 39 9.29 -7.06 13.73
N VAL A 40 8.04 -7.18 13.28
CA VAL A 40 7.32 -6.09 12.61
C VAL A 40 7.17 -4.90 13.56
N ARG A 41 6.79 -5.12 14.82
CA ARG A 41 6.66 -4.04 15.81
C ARG A 41 7.98 -3.36 16.15
N ALA A 42 9.09 -4.09 16.10
CA ALA A 42 10.43 -3.51 16.28
C ALA A 42 10.78 -2.54 15.13
N SER A 43 10.34 -2.83 13.90
CA SER A 43 10.55 -1.94 12.74
C SER A 43 9.52 -0.82 12.59
N ASN A 44 8.27 -1.09 12.95
CA ASN A 44 7.16 -0.16 12.87
C ASN A 44 6.32 -0.30 14.15
N PRO A 45 6.36 0.66 15.10
CA PRO A 45 5.62 0.58 16.35
C PRO A 45 4.11 0.34 16.18
N LEU A 46 3.53 0.74 15.05
CA LEU A 46 2.13 0.46 14.69
C LEU A 46 1.85 -1.04 14.49
N GLY A 47 2.88 -1.85 14.26
CA GLY A 47 2.77 -3.28 14.01
C GLY A 47 2.22 -3.63 12.63
N ARG A 48 2.38 -2.74 11.65
CA ARG A 48 1.94 -2.94 10.25
C ARG A 48 3.13 -2.99 9.30
N ILE A 49 2.94 -3.71 8.20
CA ILE A 49 3.84 -3.66 7.03
C ILE A 49 3.19 -2.81 5.94
N PRO A 50 3.98 -2.14 5.08
CA PRO A 50 5.44 -2.14 5.03
C PRO A 50 6.11 -1.20 6.04
N ALA A 51 7.41 -1.42 6.23
CA ALA A 51 8.35 -0.42 6.71
C ALA A 51 9.56 -0.40 5.75
N LEU A 52 10.12 0.79 5.47
CA LEU A 52 11.29 0.94 4.62
C LEU A 52 12.42 1.58 5.45
N VAL A 53 13.53 0.87 5.61
CA VAL A 53 14.74 1.41 6.21
C VAL A 53 15.60 2.02 5.10
N LEU A 54 15.82 3.32 5.19
CA LEU A 54 16.68 4.08 4.28
C LEU A 54 18.16 3.79 4.56
N ASP A 55 19.04 4.15 3.63
CA ASP A 55 20.48 3.96 3.81
C ASP A 55 21.05 4.84 4.95
N SER A 56 20.34 5.91 5.32
CA SER A 56 20.62 6.74 6.50
C SER A 56 20.34 6.03 7.83
N GLY A 57 19.64 4.89 7.81
CA GLY A 57 19.12 4.21 9.00
C GLY A 57 17.76 4.71 9.47
N GLU A 58 17.22 5.79 8.89
CA GLU A 58 15.85 6.23 9.13
C GLU A 58 14.86 5.15 8.65
N THR A 59 13.76 4.98 9.39
CA THR A 59 12.70 4.04 9.01
C THR A 59 11.41 4.78 8.71
N LEU A 60 10.95 4.68 7.46
CA LEU A 60 9.66 5.18 7.01
C LEU A 60 8.60 4.08 7.15
N ILE A 61 7.39 4.48 7.52
CA ILE A 61 6.24 3.60 7.71
C ILE A 61 5.04 4.17 6.96
N ASP A 62 4.02 3.33 6.74
CA ASP A 62 2.88 3.60 5.87
C ASP A 62 3.25 3.67 4.38
N SER A 63 2.51 2.94 3.54
CA SER A 63 2.88 2.83 2.13
C SER A 63 2.72 4.14 1.36
N ASP A 64 1.81 5.03 1.76
CA ASP A 64 1.64 6.31 1.06
C ASP A 64 2.81 7.25 1.37
N ALA A 65 3.21 7.36 2.64
CA ALA A 65 4.37 8.17 3.03
C ALA A 65 5.68 7.66 2.42
N ILE A 66 5.87 6.33 2.39
CA ILE A 66 7.05 5.72 1.76
C ILE A 66 7.06 6.02 0.25
N VAL A 67 5.94 5.85 -0.45
CA VAL A 67 5.86 6.11 -1.90
C VAL A 67 6.07 7.59 -2.19
N ASP A 68 5.48 8.50 -1.41
CA ASP A 68 5.66 9.95 -1.60
C ASP A 68 7.14 10.36 -1.45
N HIS A 69 7.85 9.84 -0.44
CA HIS A 69 9.29 10.07 -0.28
C HIS A 69 10.12 9.52 -1.46
N LEU A 70 9.85 8.29 -1.90
CA LEU A 70 10.55 7.70 -3.05
C LEU A 70 10.29 8.48 -4.34
N ASP A 71 9.04 8.91 -4.54
CA ASP A 71 8.61 9.69 -5.68
C ASP A 71 9.22 11.11 -5.67
N GLU A 72 9.31 11.75 -4.51
CA GLU A 72 10.02 13.01 -4.29
C GLU A 72 11.51 12.88 -4.65
N THR A 73 12.17 11.88 -4.07
CA THR A 73 13.63 11.73 -4.13
C THR A 73 14.11 11.24 -5.49
N TYR A 74 13.39 10.31 -6.11
CA TYR A 74 13.85 9.59 -7.32
C TYR A 74 13.00 9.85 -8.55
N GLY A 75 11.85 10.52 -8.43
CA GLY A 75 10.94 10.77 -9.56
C GLY A 75 11.51 11.72 -10.63
N GLY A 76 12.46 12.60 -10.28
CA GLY A 76 13.07 13.53 -11.23
C GLY A 76 12.04 14.27 -12.09
N ASP A 77 12.25 14.23 -13.41
CA ASP A 77 11.38 14.84 -14.43
C ASP A 77 10.14 13.99 -14.78
N ARG A 78 10.07 12.74 -14.30
CA ARG A 78 8.96 11.80 -14.57
C ARG A 78 8.44 11.16 -13.28
N PRO A 79 7.93 11.94 -12.32
CA PRO A 79 7.39 11.38 -11.09
C PRO A 79 6.10 10.60 -11.36
N LEU A 80 5.88 9.54 -10.58
CA LEU A 80 4.64 8.76 -10.59
C LEU A 80 3.45 9.62 -10.20
N THR A 81 3.65 10.57 -9.28
CA THR A 81 2.65 11.54 -8.88
C THR A 81 3.09 12.94 -9.32
N PRO A 82 2.28 13.65 -10.12
CA PRO A 82 2.56 15.05 -10.43
C PRO A 82 2.82 15.87 -9.16
N ARG A 83 3.72 16.86 -9.26
CA ARG A 83 4.18 17.62 -8.09
C ARG A 83 3.11 18.54 -7.50
N SER A 84 2.17 19.00 -8.33
CA SER A 84 1.11 19.92 -7.89
C SER A 84 -0.09 19.91 -8.85
N GLY A 85 -1.10 20.72 -8.53
CA GLY A 85 -2.21 20.98 -9.45
C GLY A 85 -3.30 19.89 -9.47
N ALA A 86 -4.13 19.95 -10.53
CA ALA A 86 -5.26 19.05 -10.70
C ALA A 86 -4.82 17.61 -10.97
N ASP A 87 -3.75 17.43 -11.76
CA ASP A 87 -3.26 16.10 -12.13
C ASP A 87 -2.71 15.35 -10.91
N ARG A 88 -2.01 16.04 -9.99
CA ARG A 88 -1.60 15.45 -8.70
C ARG A 88 -2.82 14.91 -7.95
N ARG A 89 -3.86 15.74 -7.79
CA ARG A 89 -5.09 15.34 -7.09
C ARG A 89 -5.79 14.18 -7.78
N ALA A 90 -5.76 14.13 -9.11
CA ALA A 90 -6.35 13.05 -9.87
C ALA A 90 -5.64 11.71 -9.63
N VAL A 91 -4.30 11.69 -9.66
CA VAL A 91 -3.50 10.51 -9.33
C VAL A 91 -3.70 10.08 -7.87
N LEU A 92 -3.63 11.02 -6.92
CA LEU A 92 -3.85 10.73 -5.50
C LEU A 92 -5.26 10.18 -5.23
N LYS A 93 -6.29 10.67 -5.94
CA LYS A 93 -7.64 10.13 -5.84
C LYS A 93 -7.71 8.68 -6.30
N VAL A 94 -7.08 8.34 -7.42
CA VAL A 94 -7.00 6.96 -7.93
C VAL A 94 -6.29 6.05 -6.92
N ALA A 95 -5.14 6.47 -6.40
CA ALA A 95 -4.40 5.74 -5.38
C ALA A 95 -5.25 5.51 -4.13
N ALA A 96 -5.92 6.55 -3.63
CA ALA A 96 -6.79 6.46 -2.46
C ALA A 96 -7.97 5.49 -2.67
N MET A 97 -8.60 5.49 -3.85
CA MET A 97 -9.68 4.55 -4.15
C MET A 97 -9.18 3.10 -4.17
N MET A 98 -8.03 2.82 -4.79
CA MET A 98 -7.45 1.48 -4.81
C MET A 98 -7.03 1.00 -3.42
N MET A 99 -6.38 1.85 -2.63
CA MET A 99 -5.97 1.50 -1.28
C MET A 99 -7.15 1.35 -0.33
N GLY A 100 -8.18 2.19 -0.49
CA GLY A 100 -9.45 2.03 0.24
C GLY A 100 -10.10 0.69 -0.07
N ALA A 101 -10.14 0.27 -1.34
CA ALA A 101 -10.65 -1.06 -1.70
C ALA A 101 -9.84 -2.19 -1.05
N CYS A 102 -8.50 -2.08 -1.07
CA CYS A 102 -7.61 -3.04 -0.40
C CYS A 102 -7.85 -3.09 1.12
N GLU A 103 -8.08 -1.94 1.76
CA GLU A 103 -8.36 -1.85 3.19
C GLU A 103 -9.68 -2.53 3.55
N LYS A 104 -10.73 -2.31 2.75
CA LYS A 104 -12.02 -2.97 2.97
C LYS A 104 -11.93 -4.49 2.79
N CYS A 105 -11.22 -4.96 1.77
CA CYS A 105 -10.92 -6.38 1.62
C CYS A 105 -10.16 -6.95 2.84
N LEU A 106 -9.22 -6.17 3.40
CA LEU A 106 -8.47 -6.57 4.59
C LEU A 106 -9.37 -6.66 5.83
N HIS A 107 -10.27 -5.69 6.03
CA HIS A 107 -11.22 -5.69 7.13
C HIS A 107 -12.17 -6.91 7.06
N ALA A 108 -12.72 -7.19 5.87
CA ALA A 108 -13.52 -8.39 5.63
C ALA A 108 -12.73 -9.67 5.94
N ALA A 109 -11.50 -9.77 5.43
CA ALA A 109 -10.64 -10.93 5.66
C ALA A 109 -10.28 -11.11 7.14
N TYR A 110 -10.04 -10.03 7.89
CA TYR A 110 -9.72 -10.11 9.31
C TYR A 110 -10.92 -10.52 10.14
N GLU A 111 -12.11 -10.01 9.81
CA GLU A 111 -13.35 -10.42 10.47
C GLU A 111 -13.59 -11.92 10.30
N GLY A 112 -13.41 -12.45 9.08
CA GLY A 112 -13.61 -13.88 8.80
C GLY A 112 -12.48 -14.81 9.29
N ASN A 113 -11.22 -14.40 9.19
CA ASN A 113 -10.07 -15.29 9.41
C ASN A 113 -9.44 -15.17 10.82
N HIS A 114 -9.76 -14.12 11.58
CA HIS A 114 -9.14 -13.85 12.89
C HIS A 114 -10.13 -13.78 14.04
N ARG A 115 -11.40 -14.15 13.81
CA ARG A 115 -12.39 -14.31 14.87
C ARG A 115 -12.86 -15.75 14.97
N PRO A 116 -13.22 -16.21 16.19
CA PRO A 116 -14.01 -17.42 16.34
C PRO A 116 -15.28 -17.34 15.48
N PRO A 117 -15.71 -18.42 14.81
CA PRO A 117 -16.86 -18.41 13.89
C PRO A 117 -18.12 -17.79 14.50
N GLU A 118 -18.37 -18.03 15.78
CA GLU A 118 -19.53 -17.51 16.52
C GLU A 118 -19.46 -16.00 16.84
N LYS A 119 -18.29 -15.35 16.63
CA LYS A 119 -18.07 -13.91 16.83
C LYS A 119 -17.96 -13.13 15.52
N VAL A 120 -18.09 -13.80 14.38
CA VAL A 120 -18.04 -13.18 13.06
C VAL A 120 -19.34 -12.42 12.82
N HIS A 121 -19.24 -11.14 12.52
CA HIS A 121 -20.40 -10.34 12.11
C HIS A 121 -20.50 -10.28 10.59
N GLN A 122 -21.26 -11.20 9.99
CA GLN A 122 -21.42 -11.29 8.53
C GLN A 122 -21.85 -9.97 7.86
N PRO A 123 -22.80 -9.17 8.41
CA PRO A 123 -23.15 -7.89 7.80
C PRO A 123 -21.98 -6.90 7.66
N TRP A 124 -20.97 -6.96 8.52
CA TRP A 124 -19.76 -6.12 8.40
C TRP A 124 -18.87 -6.57 7.24
N ILE A 125 -18.74 -7.89 7.04
CA ILE A 125 -18.03 -8.46 5.89
C ILE A 125 -18.71 -8.01 4.60
N ASP A 126 -20.04 -8.14 4.54
CA ASP A 126 -20.83 -7.78 3.37
C ASP A 126 -20.69 -6.28 3.01
N ASP A 127 -20.77 -5.39 4.00
CA ASP A 127 -20.56 -3.94 3.80
C ASP A 127 -19.14 -3.61 3.30
N CYS A 128 -18.12 -4.24 3.89
CA CYS A 128 -16.74 -4.08 3.43
C CYS A 128 -16.57 -4.53 1.97
N MET A 129 -17.12 -5.68 1.61
CA MET A 129 -17.04 -6.22 0.26
C MET A 129 -17.81 -5.35 -0.75
N ALA A 130 -18.97 -4.82 -0.37
CA ALA A 130 -19.73 -3.88 -1.20
C ALA A 130 -18.95 -2.58 -1.46
N GLN A 131 -18.31 -2.02 -0.43
CA GLN A 131 -17.49 -0.81 -0.57
C GLN A 131 -16.25 -1.06 -1.44
N ALA A 132 -15.58 -2.20 -1.28
CA ALA A 132 -14.46 -2.60 -2.13
C ALA A 132 -14.89 -2.71 -3.60
N ALA A 133 -16.01 -3.37 -3.87
CA ALA A 133 -16.56 -3.54 -5.22
C ALA A 133 -16.98 -2.21 -5.86
N ALA A 134 -17.57 -1.29 -5.09
CA ALA A 134 -17.94 0.03 -5.58
C ALA A 134 -16.72 0.86 -6.01
N LEU A 135 -15.64 0.82 -5.21
CA LEU A 135 -14.40 1.53 -5.51
C LEU A 135 -13.72 0.98 -6.76
N THR A 136 -13.61 -0.35 -6.90
CA THR A 136 -12.99 -0.97 -8.08
C THR A 136 -13.82 -0.77 -9.35
N SER A 137 -15.15 -0.82 -9.25
CA SER A 137 -16.04 -0.51 -10.38
C SER A 137 -15.87 0.94 -10.84
N ARG A 138 -15.82 1.88 -9.89
CA ARG A 138 -15.61 3.30 -10.21
C ARG A 138 -14.25 3.60 -10.83
N LEU A 139 -13.24 2.79 -10.54
CA LEU A 139 -11.93 2.87 -11.17
C LEU A 139 -11.93 2.31 -12.59
N ALA A 140 -12.64 1.21 -12.84
CA ALA A 140 -12.75 0.61 -14.16
C ALA A 140 -13.42 1.52 -15.20
N GLU A 141 -14.26 2.46 -14.75
CA GLU A 141 -14.89 3.49 -15.59
C GLU A 141 -13.98 4.68 -15.91
N GLN A 142 -12.84 4.82 -15.24
CA GLN A 142 -11.94 5.96 -15.46
C GLN A 142 -10.95 5.66 -16.59
N PRO A 143 -10.67 6.63 -17.47
CA PRO A 143 -9.55 6.50 -18.37
C PRO A 143 -8.27 6.39 -17.53
N PHE A 144 -7.51 5.31 -17.72
CA PHE A 144 -6.18 5.23 -17.15
C PHE A 144 -5.32 6.32 -17.79
N PHE A 145 -4.58 7.06 -16.96
CA PHE A 145 -3.56 7.98 -17.46
C PHE A 145 -2.56 7.16 -18.30
N GLU A 146 -2.21 7.66 -19.48
CA GLU A 146 -1.08 7.11 -20.22
C GLU A 146 0.16 7.26 -19.33
N VAL A 147 0.68 6.14 -18.84
CA VAL A 147 1.99 6.13 -18.20
C VAL A 147 2.98 6.35 -19.34
N ALA A 148 3.66 7.50 -19.34
CA ALA A 148 4.69 7.80 -20.33
C ALA A 148 5.68 6.64 -20.36
N GLU A 149 5.84 5.99 -21.53
CA GLU A 149 6.76 4.88 -21.65
C GLU A 149 8.19 5.32 -21.28
N PRO A 150 8.98 4.43 -20.64
CA PRO A 150 10.33 4.75 -20.17
C PRO A 150 11.28 5.18 -21.30
#